data_AF-F9WGK8-F1
#
_entry.id   AF-F9WGK8-F1
#
_cell.length_a   1.000
_cell.length_b   1.000
_cell.length_c   1.000
_cell.angle_alpha   90.00
_cell.angle_beta   90.00
_cell.angle_gamma   90.00
#
_symmetry.space_group_name_H-M   'P 1'
#
loop_
_entity.id
_entity.type
_entity.pdbx_description
1 polymer ?
#
loop_
_entity_poly.entity_id
_entity_poly.type
_entity_poly.pdbx_seq_one_letter_code
_entity_poly.pdbx_strand_id
1 'polypeptide(L)'
;MTTPREVFTAFLTQACCGTIVALHRMGNTEIVTYKEQLVFMLTGYFNNCWNFLLSGGDAYVVESFEMMKHDNPSCVIRHLFSIGASILPDEPPLEIVCVTPDNVEALEAARMAISKTLHQLIMDSTTDELFLHTCEGLSLNEERAIWVEKGRPTVAFFEVSS
;
A
#
# COMPACT_ATOMS: atom_id res chain seq x y z
N MET A 1 6.71 18.68 -12.16
CA MET A 1 7.28 17.31 -12.16
C MET A 1 6.84 16.67 -10.85
N THR A 2 6.31 15.45 -10.89
CA THR A 2 5.94 14.71 -9.68
C THR A 2 7.19 14.33 -8.89
N THR A 3 7.21 14.63 -7.60
CA THR A 3 8.31 14.30 -6.69
C THR A 3 8.20 12.85 -6.20
N PRO A 4 9.31 12.22 -5.77
CA PRO A 4 9.28 10.91 -5.13
C PRO A 4 8.26 10.79 -4.00
N ARG A 5 8.18 11.84 -3.16
CA ARG A 5 7.21 11.94 -2.07
C ARG A 5 5.77 11.96 -2.57
N GLU A 6 5.45 12.74 -3.60
CA GLU A 6 4.11 12.76 -4.18
C GLU A 6 3.70 11.39 -4.74
N VAL A 7 4.63 10.65 -5.38
CA VAL A 7 4.37 9.30 -5.88
C VAL A 7 4.15 8.32 -4.73
N PHE A 8 5.01 8.36 -3.71
CA PHE A 8 4.87 7.55 -2.50
C PHE A 8 3.51 7.78 -1.84
N THR A 9 3.13 9.04 -1.63
CA THR A 9 1.86 9.40 -1.03
C THR A 9 0.70 8.94 -1.88
N ALA A 10 0.73 9.17 -3.20
CA ALA A 10 -0.35 8.75 -4.10
C ALA A 10 -0.53 7.21 -4.09
N PHE A 11 0.58 6.48 -4.18
CA PHE A 11 0.59 5.02 -4.15
C PHE A 11 0.01 4.49 -2.83
N LEU A 12 0.49 5.00 -1.69
CA LEU A 12 0.02 4.57 -0.38
C LEU A 12 -1.45 4.96 -0.13
N THR A 13 -1.87 6.13 -0.61
CA THR A 13 -3.25 6.59 -0.53
C THR A 13 -4.17 5.62 -1.26
N GLN A 14 -3.80 5.22 -2.49
CA GLN A 14 -4.56 4.25 -3.27
C GLN A 14 -4.63 2.90 -2.57
N ALA A 15 -3.50 2.41 -2.04
CA ALA A 15 -3.45 1.16 -1.30
C ALA A 15 -4.37 1.17 -0.07
N CYS A 16 -4.22 2.14 0.82
CA CYS A 16 -5.01 2.25 2.05
C CYS A 16 -6.50 2.46 1.76
N CYS A 17 -6.84 3.35 0.82
CA CYS A 17 -8.22 3.61 0.44
C CYS A 17 -8.85 2.36 -0.21
N GLY A 18 -8.11 1.68 -1.09
CA GLY A 18 -8.54 0.42 -1.71
C GLY A 18 -8.82 -0.66 -0.67
N THR A 19 -7.99 -0.78 0.35
CA THR A 19 -8.20 -1.72 1.46
C THR A 19 -9.47 -1.41 2.26
N ILE A 20 -9.71 -0.13 2.60
CA ILE A 20 -10.94 0.29 3.30
C ILE A 20 -12.20 -0.03 2.48
N VAL A 21 -12.20 0.34 1.19
CA VAL A 21 -13.35 0.10 0.31
C VAL A 21 -13.56 -1.39 0.06
N ALA A 22 -12.49 -2.17 -0.09
CA ALA A 22 -12.59 -3.61 -0.26
C ALA A 22 -13.15 -4.28 0.99
N LEU A 23 -12.67 -3.90 2.18
CA LEU A 23 -13.18 -4.44 3.43
C LEU A 23 -14.66 -4.11 3.64
N HIS A 24 -15.06 -2.87 3.33
CA HIS A 24 -16.48 -2.47 3.35
C HIS A 24 -17.35 -3.33 2.42
N ARG A 25 -16.89 -3.58 1.20
CA ARG A 25 -17.59 -4.44 0.23
C ARG A 25 -17.73 -5.89 0.67
N MET A 26 -16.86 -6.38 1.56
CA MET A 26 -16.95 -7.74 2.08
C MET A 26 -18.10 -7.92 3.09
N GLY A 27 -18.67 -6.83 3.62
CA GLY A 27 -19.90 -6.86 4.44
C GLY A 27 -19.77 -7.47 5.85
N ASN A 28 -18.60 -7.98 6.23
CA ASN A 28 -18.32 -8.62 7.52
C ASN A 28 -17.30 -7.82 8.35
N THR A 29 -17.52 -6.52 8.51
CA THR A 29 -16.66 -5.64 9.31
C THR A 29 -16.99 -5.74 10.79
N GLU A 30 -16.29 -6.62 11.49
CA GLU A 30 -16.25 -6.59 12.94
C GLU A 30 -15.45 -5.35 13.39
N ILE A 31 -16.15 -4.36 13.95
CA ILE A 31 -15.57 -3.08 14.37
C ILE A 31 -14.37 -3.29 15.30
N VAL A 32 -14.45 -4.25 16.22
CA VAL A 32 -13.39 -4.54 17.20
C VAL A 32 -12.07 -4.94 16.56
N THR A 33 -12.10 -5.63 15.42
CA THR A 33 -10.91 -6.11 14.70
C THR A 33 -10.68 -5.32 13.40
N TYR A 34 -11.35 -4.19 13.21
CA TYR A 34 -11.39 -3.49 11.92
C TYR A 34 -9.99 -3.12 11.42
N LYS A 35 -9.17 -2.51 12.30
CA LYS A 35 -7.78 -2.18 11.96
C LYS A 35 -6.93 -3.39 11.63
N GLU A 36 -7.08 -4.47 12.40
CA GLU A 36 -6.34 -5.71 12.16
C GLU A 36 -6.68 -6.31 10.79
N GLN A 37 -7.96 -6.29 10.43
CA GLN A 37 -8.43 -6.70 9.11
C GLN A 37 -7.85 -5.82 8.00
N LEU A 38 -7.84 -4.50 8.19
CA LEU A 38 -7.22 -3.57 7.24
C LEU A 38 -5.71 -3.81 7.10
N VAL A 39 -4.98 -3.98 8.20
CA VAL A 39 -3.54 -4.26 8.19
C VAL A 39 -3.25 -5.60 7.52
N PHE A 40 -4.07 -6.64 7.76
CA PHE A 40 -3.94 -7.92 7.09
C PHE A 40 -4.14 -7.79 5.56
N MET A 41 -5.17 -7.07 5.13
CA MET A 41 -5.41 -6.82 3.70
C MET A 41 -4.31 -5.97 3.05
N LEU A 42 -3.81 -4.96 3.76
CA LEU A 42 -2.68 -4.14 3.30
C LEU A 42 -1.39 -4.96 3.18
N THR A 43 -1.17 -5.90 4.10
CA THR A 43 -0.06 -6.87 4.03
C THR A 43 -0.15 -7.72 2.76
N GLY A 44 -1.34 -8.25 2.48
CA GLY A 44 -1.60 -9.00 1.24
C GLY A 44 -1.35 -8.16 -0.02
N TYR A 45 -1.78 -6.90 -0.01
CA TYR A 45 -1.53 -5.96 -1.11
C TYR A 45 -0.02 -5.77 -1.37
N PHE A 46 0.78 -5.47 -0.33
CA PHE A 46 2.21 -5.27 -0.51
C PHE A 46 2.97 -6.55 -0.86
N ASN A 47 2.53 -7.71 -0.39
CA ASN A 47 3.07 -9.00 -0.84
C ASN A 47 2.83 -9.19 -2.35
N ASN A 48 1.65 -8.82 -2.86
CA ASN A 48 1.40 -8.84 -4.31
C ASN A 48 2.27 -7.82 -5.06
N CYS A 49 2.39 -6.58 -4.55
CA CYS A 49 3.28 -5.58 -5.13
C CYS A 49 4.73 -6.06 -5.21
N TRP A 50 5.23 -6.72 -4.17
CA TRP A 50 6.57 -7.32 -4.19
C TRP A 50 6.73 -8.34 -5.32
N ASN A 51 5.77 -9.25 -5.47
CA ASN A 51 5.78 -10.21 -6.57
C ASN A 51 5.66 -9.53 -7.94
N PHE A 52 4.90 -8.43 -8.06
CA PHE A 52 4.83 -7.63 -9.29
C PHE A 52 6.14 -6.90 -9.60
N LEU A 53 6.86 -6.41 -8.60
CA LEU A 53 8.19 -5.83 -8.79
C LEU A 53 9.18 -6.89 -9.29
N LEU A 54 9.17 -8.09 -8.71
CA LEU A 54 10.05 -9.18 -9.14
C LEU A 54 9.74 -9.65 -10.57
N SER A 55 8.45 -9.85 -10.88
CA SER A 55 8.01 -10.38 -12.18
C SER A 55 7.88 -9.33 -13.29
N GLY A 56 7.76 -8.05 -12.94
CA GLY A 56 7.33 -7.00 -13.87
C GLY A 56 5.84 -7.08 -14.25
N GLY A 57 5.01 -7.74 -13.43
CA GLY A 57 3.63 -8.10 -13.76
C GLY A 57 2.59 -6.98 -13.69
N ASP A 58 2.92 -5.84 -13.04
CA ASP A 58 2.05 -4.67 -12.93
C ASP A 58 2.85 -3.40 -13.23
N ALA A 59 2.51 -2.74 -14.35
CA ALA A 59 3.21 -1.55 -14.81
C ALA A 59 3.07 -0.38 -13.83
N TYR A 60 1.89 -0.19 -13.23
CA TYR A 60 1.67 0.88 -12.27
C TYR A 60 2.57 0.72 -11.04
N VAL A 61 2.71 -0.51 -10.52
CA VAL A 61 3.60 -0.80 -9.39
C VAL A 61 5.06 -0.56 -9.77
N VAL A 62 5.52 -1.09 -10.91
CA VAL A 62 6.92 -0.95 -11.34
C VAL A 62 7.29 0.52 -11.56
N GLU A 63 6.47 1.26 -12.30
CA GLU A 63 6.69 2.66 -12.60
C GLU A 63 6.65 3.53 -11.34
N SER A 64 5.72 3.25 -10.40
CA SER A 64 5.64 3.99 -9.14
C SER A 64 6.93 3.83 -8.33
N PHE A 65 7.47 2.61 -8.21
CA PHE A 65 8.71 2.38 -7.46
C PHE A 65 9.94 3.00 -8.13
N GLU A 66 10.00 3.00 -9.47
CA GLU A 66 11.05 3.71 -10.21
C GLU A 66 10.98 5.23 -9.96
N MET A 67 9.79 5.81 -9.99
CA MET A 67 9.59 7.25 -9.76
C MET A 67 9.81 7.68 -8.31
N MET A 68 9.76 6.76 -7.34
CA MET A 68 10.17 7.01 -5.96
C MET A 68 11.69 7.17 -5.81
N LYS A 69 12.49 6.85 -6.86
CA LYS A 69 13.94 7.13 -6.94
C LYS A 69 14.73 6.64 -5.73
N HIS A 70 14.40 5.45 -5.26
CA HIS A 70 15.08 4.82 -4.14
C HIS A 70 15.63 3.46 -4.59
N ASP A 71 16.94 3.27 -4.43
CA ASP A 71 17.66 2.13 -5.03
C ASP A 71 17.20 0.77 -4.48
N ASN A 72 16.71 0.75 -3.24
CA ASN A 72 16.29 -0.47 -2.54
C ASN A 72 14.75 -0.51 -2.40
N PRO A 73 14.02 -1.29 -3.23
CA PRO A 73 12.55 -1.34 -3.18
C PRO A 73 12.02 -1.96 -1.88
N SER A 74 12.78 -2.85 -1.25
CA SER A 74 12.41 -3.48 0.03
C SER A 74 12.32 -2.45 1.17
N CYS A 75 13.20 -1.44 1.17
CA CYS A 75 13.13 -0.32 2.11
C CYS A 75 11.85 0.49 1.90
N VAL A 76 11.55 0.85 0.65
CA VAL A 76 10.34 1.60 0.29
C VAL A 76 9.08 0.84 0.72
N ILE A 77 8.97 -0.47 0.45
CA ILE A 77 7.84 -1.30 0.88
C ILE A 77 7.67 -1.29 2.41
N ARG A 78 8.76 -1.42 3.17
CA ARG A 78 8.70 -1.38 4.64
C ARG A 78 8.16 -0.04 5.14
N HIS A 79 8.58 1.06 4.53
CA HIS A 79 8.07 2.39 4.89
C HIS A 79 6.61 2.59 4.48
N LEU A 80 6.23 2.20 3.26
CA LEU A 80 4.84 2.22 2.80
C LEU A 80 3.95 1.45 3.79
N PHE A 81 4.37 0.25 4.19
CA PHE A 81 3.65 -0.55 5.16
C PHE A 81 3.60 0.09 6.55
N SER A 82 4.74 0.58 7.07
CA SER A 82 4.81 1.19 8.39
C SER A 82 3.91 2.42 8.50
N ILE A 83 3.88 3.29 7.48
CA ILE A 83 3.02 4.47 7.46
C ILE A 83 1.56 4.05 7.24
N GLY A 84 1.30 3.14 6.29
CA GLY A 84 -0.05 2.65 6.03
C GLY A 84 -0.69 2.01 7.25
N ALA A 85 0.02 1.11 7.93
CA ALA A 85 -0.49 0.43 9.13
C ALA A 85 -0.76 1.40 10.30
N SER A 86 -0.01 2.52 10.39
CA SER A 86 -0.22 3.51 11.45
C SER A 86 -1.39 4.46 11.17
N ILE A 87 -1.62 4.81 9.91
CA ILE A 87 -2.68 5.76 9.49
C ILE A 87 -4.03 5.09 9.20
N LEU A 88 -4.08 3.77 9.02
CA LEU A 88 -5.34 3.05 8.87
C LEU A 88 -6.22 3.22 10.14
N PRO A 89 -7.51 3.53 9.95
CA PRO A 89 -8.39 3.89 11.05
C PRO A 89 -8.80 2.66 11.89
N ASP A 90 -9.05 2.91 13.18
CA ASP A 90 -9.50 1.88 14.12
C ASP A 90 -11.00 1.50 13.92
N GLU A 91 -11.78 2.39 13.29
CA GLU A 91 -13.19 2.17 12.98
C GLU A 91 -13.50 2.52 11.51
N PRO A 92 -14.57 1.98 10.91
CA PRO A 92 -14.97 2.32 9.55
C PRO A 92 -15.21 3.84 9.39
N PRO A 93 -14.65 4.50 8.36
CA PRO A 93 -14.87 5.93 8.12
C PRO A 93 -16.35 6.27 7.95
N LEU A 94 -16.81 7.37 8.55
CA LEU A 94 -18.21 7.78 8.52
C LEU A 94 -18.73 8.00 7.09
N GLU A 95 -17.84 8.35 6.17
CA GLU A 95 -18.12 8.54 4.74
C GLU A 95 -18.63 7.26 4.07
N ILE A 96 -18.29 6.07 4.58
CA ILE A 96 -18.64 4.78 3.95
C ILE A 96 -19.61 3.93 4.77
N VAL A 97 -19.73 4.15 6.09
CA VAL A 97 -20.57 3.33 7.00
C VAL A 97 -22.01 3.15 6.50
N CYS A 98 -22.63 4.21 5.98
CA CYS A 98 -24.02 4.20 5.53
C CYS A 98 -24.18 3.92 4.02
N VAL A 99 -23.07 3.67 3.31
CA VAL A 99 -23.09 3.46 1.86
C VAL A 99 -23.30 1.98 1.57
N THR A 100 -24.35 1.64 0.84
CA THR A 100 -24.52 0.25 0.37
C THR A 100 -23.45 -0.08 -0.69
N PRO A 101 -22.82 -1.26 -0.63
CA PRO A 101 -21.78 -1.65 -1.59
C PRO A 101 -22.20 -1.58 -3.07
N ASP A 102 -23.50 -1.78 -3.35
CA ASP A 102 -24.07 -1.76 -4.70
C ASP A 102 -24.33 -0.35 -5.24
N ASN A 103 -24.29 0.68 -4.39
CA ASN A 103 -24.44 2.07 -4.83
C ASN A 103 -23.09 2.63 -5.29
N VAL A 104 -22.78 2.42 -6.57
CA VAL A 104 -21.50 2.80 -7.19
C VAL A 104 -21.19 4.30 -7.03
N GLU A 105 -22.18 5.17 -7.22
CA GLU A 105 -21.97 6.63 -7.15
C GLU A 105 -21.67 7.10 -5.73
N ALA A 106 -22.46 6.63 -4.75
CA ALA A 106 -22.21 6.95 -3.34
C ALA A 106 -20.88 6.38 -2.85
N LEU A 107 -20.51 5.18 -3.33
CA LEU A 107 -19.25 4.54 -2.98
C LEU A 107 -18.05 5.29 -3.57
N GLU A 108 -18.17 5.81 -4.78
CA GLU A 108 -17.13 6.63 -5.40
C GLU A 108 -16.96 7.97 -4.67
N ALA A 109 -18.07 8.62 -4.28
CA ALA A 109 -18.03 9.83 -3.47
C ALA A 109 -17.35 9.60 -2.11
N ALA A 110 -17.70 8.50 -1.42
CA ALA A 110 -17.07 8.08 -0.17
C ALA A 110 -15.58 7.79 -0.36
N ARG A 111 -15.22 7.03 -1.39
CA ARG A 111 -13.83 6.72 -1.75
C ARG A 111 -13.02 8.01 -1.95
N MET A 112 -13.56 8.98 -2.68
CA MET A 112 -12.88 10.26 -2.92
C MET A 112 -12.66 11.06 -1.64
N ALA A 113 -13.65 11.10 -0.74
CA ALA A 113 -13.53 11.77 0.55
C ALA A 113 -12.47 11.11 1.44
N ILE A 114 -12.53 9.77 1.59
CA ILE A 114 -11.55 8.97 2.33
C ILE A 114 -10.14 9.15 1.74
N SER A 115 -10.01 9.07 0.42
CA SER A 115 -8.75 9.24 -0.29
C SER A 115 -8.13 10.61 -0.01
N LYS A 116 -8.93 11.69 0.05
CA LYS A 116 -8.43 13.03 0.36
C LYS A 116 -7.89 13.12 1.79
N THR A 117 -8.61 12.55 2.75
CA THR A 117 -8.19 12.51 4.16
C THR A 117 -6.89 11.70 4.33
N LEU A 118 -6.84 10.49 3.76
CA LEU A 118 -5.63 9.64 3.79
C LEU A 118 -4.44 10.34 3.13
N HIS A 119 -4.64 10.97 1.97
CA HIS A 119 -3.58 11.68 1.27
C HIS A 119 -2.95 12.75 2.17
N GLN A 120 -3.77 13.54 2.86
CA GLN A 120 -3.27 14.56 3.78
C GLN A 120 -2.49 13.94 4.94
N LEU A 121 -3.04 12.91 5.60
CA LEU A 121 -2.38 12.22 6.72
C LEU A 121 -1.04 11.59 6.30
N ILE A 122 -0.97 10.99 5.11
CA ILE A 122 0.27 10.40 4.59
C ILE A 122 1.28 11.49 4.23
N MET A 123 0.84 12.59 3.59
CA MET A 123 1.71 13.74 3.33
C MET A 123 2.33 14.26 4.62
N ASP A 124 1.53 14.42 5.68
CA ASP A 124 1.98 14.93 6.97
C ASP A 124 2.93 13.94 7.70
N SER A 125 2.77 12.63 7.43
CA SER A 125 3.58 11.56 8.03
C SER A 125 4.85 11.22 7.23
N THR A 126 5.03 11.79 6.04
CA THR A 126 6.16 11.48 5.14
C THR A 126 7.10 12.67 5.04
N THR A 127 8.40 12.45 5.25
CA THR A 127 9.47 13.45 5.08
C THR A 127 10.31 13.13 3.85
N ASP A 128 10.99 14.14 3.29
CA ASP A 128 11.86 13.93 2.12
C ASP A 128 13.11 13.10 2.45
N GLU A 129 13.48 13.01 3.74
CA GLU A 129 14.63 12.22 4.22
C GLU A 129 14.50 10.73 3.88
N LEU A 130 13.27 10.23 3.78
CA LEU A 130 12.97 8.86 3.39
C LEU A 130 13.53 8.50 2.01
N PHE A 131 13.71 9.48 1.12
CA PHE A 131 14.21 9.26 -0.24
C PHE A 131 15.70 9.61 -0.40
N LEU A 132 16.34 10.17 0.64
CA LEU A 132 17.72 10.66 0.59
C LEU A 132 18.68 9.82 1.45
N HIS A 133 18.16 8.86 2.20
CA HIS A 133 18.98 8.00 3.05
C HIS A 133 19.60 6.85 2.27
N THR A 134 20.75 6.38 2.74
CA THR A 134 21.33 5.11 2.31
C THR A 134 20.87 4.02 3.28
N CYS A 135 20.43 2.88 2.75
CA CYS A 135 20.10 1.72 3.57
C CYS A 135 20.76 0.46 3.03
N GLU A 136 20.96 -0.50 3.93
CA GLU A 136 21.41 -1.84 3.55
C GLU A 136 20.26 -2.60 2.91
N GLY A 137 20.47 -3.08 1.68
CA GLY A 137 19.47 -3.78 0.91
C GLY A 137 19.99 -4.10 -0.49
N LEU A 138 19.30 -5.03 -1.14
CA LEU A 138 19.54 -5.34 -2.55
C LEU A 138 18.75 -4.37 -3.42
N SER A 139 19.36 -3.99 -4.54
CA SER A 139 18.64 -3.34 -5.62
C SER A 139 17.58 -4.26 -6.21
N LEU A 140 16.59 -3.68 -6.91
CA LEU A 140 15.55 -4.48 -7.57
C LEU A 140 16.13 -5.52 -8.55
N ASN A 141 17.22 -5.18 -9.24
CA ASN A 141 17.85 -6.10 -10.20
C ASN A 141 18.53 -7.29 -9.50
N GLU A 142 19.15 -7.07 -8.35
CA GLU A 142 19.73 -8.14 -7.53
C GLU A 142 18.65 -9.05 -6.95
N GLU A 143 17.56 -8.46 -6.42
CA GLU A 143 16.38 -9.23 -5.95
C GLU A 143 15.79 -10.09 -7.06
N ARG A 144 15.65 -9.53 -8.28
CA ARG A 144 15.19 -10.25 -9.47
C ARG A 144 16.13 -11.38 -9.87
N ALA A 145 17.45 -11.17 -9.82
CA ALA A 145 18.43 -12.20 -10.13
C ALA A 145 18.29 -13.40 -9.18
N ILE A 146 18.24 -13.14 -7.87
CA ILE A 146 18.05 -14.18 -6.85
C ILE A 146 16.70 -14.89 -7.03
N TRP A 147 15.64 -14.15 -7.32
CA TRP A 147 14.31 -14.71 -7.57
C TRP A 147 14.29 -15.65 -8.78
N VAL A 148 14.97 -15.27 -9.87
CA VAL A 148 15.13 -16.12 -11.06
C VAL A 148 15.93 -17.38 -10.74
N GLU A 149 17.03 -17.27 -10.00
CA GLU A 149 17.84 -18.42 -9.56
C GLU A 149 17.04 -19.42 -8.73
N LYS A 150 16.10 -18.93 -7.91
CA LYS A 150 15.20 -19.75 -7.10
C LYS A 150 14.03 -20.37 -7.87
N GLY A 151 13.95 -20.19 -9.19
CA GLY A 151 12.88 -20.72 -10.02
C GLY A 151 11.60 -19.89 -10.00
N ARG A 152 11.69 -18.60 -9.66
CA ARG A 152 10.58 -17.62 -9.70
C ARG A 152 9.37 -17.97 -8.81
N PRO A 153 9.58 -18.37 -7.53
CA PRO A 153 8.46 -18.68 -6.64
C PRO A 153 7.65 -17.43 -6.30
N THR A 154 6.39 -17.59 -5.90
CA THR A 154 5.68 -16.52 -5.18
C THR A 154 6.35 -16.33 -3.81
N VAL A 155 6.66 -15.09 -3.44
CA VAL A 155 7.35 -14.75 -2.19
C VAL A 155 6.46 -13.85 -1.35
N ALA A 156 6.22 -14.23 -0.09
CA ALA A 156 5.65 -13.33 0.90
C ALA A 156 6.78 -12.41 1.41
N PHE A 157 6.68 -11.11 1.19
CA PHE A 157 7.64 -10.13 1.71
C PHE A 157 7.45 -9.93 3.22
N PHE A 158 6.19 -9.84 3.64
CA PHE A 158 5.77 -9.86 5.03
C PHE A 158 5.19 -11.23 5.37
N GLU A 159 5.77 -11.90 6.36
CA GLU A 159 5.25 -13.12 6.94
C GLU A 159 4.16 -12.77 7.96
N VAL A 160 2.95 -13.29 7.77
CA VAL A 160 1.89 -13.21 8.78
C VAL A 160 1.93 -14.53 9.56
N SER A 161 2.27 -14.46 10.85
CA SER A 161 2.19 -15.62 11.73
C SER A 161 0.72 -16.06 11.85
N SER A 162 0.46 -17.35 11.72
CA SER A 162 -0.87 -17.95 11.91
C SER A 162 -1.11 -18.30 13.38
#